data_AF-A0A2D7Y5D2-F1
#
_entry.id   AF-A0A2D7Y5D2-F1
#
_cell.length_a   1.000
_cell.length_b   1.000
_cell.length_c   1.000
_cell.angle_alpha   90.00
_cell.angle_beta   90.00
_cell.angle_gamma   90.00
#
_symmetry.space_group_name_H-M   'P 1'
#
loop_
_entity.id
_entity.type
_entity.pdbx_description
1 polymer ?
#
loop_
_entity_poly.entity_id
_entity_poly.type
_entity_poly.pdbx_seq_one_letter_code
_entity_poly.pdbx_strand_id
1 'polypeptide(L)'
;MIEDIFGGFMTWLTSHATLYWLSWIGVVLALIGVMVLVWSLLSVVRDFDEAHLIRQQRGPRAVRAKTIRRNIMKFEEYARHAVRTIALRTTGLILVGVGLPGLILALIAWNQPWFIPNEAVLLIDGAPASAHDQSVSELGIFILDQALRGGLSDAFEVFGLQLSAFQNNPENILFSSFTLGYRLICGLVVATILYVIGRIVLGYRNLNAAIAELKVELETAN
;
A
#
# COMPACT_ATOMS: atom_id res chain seq x y z
N MET A 1 -50.82 3.32 -4.77
CA MET A 1 -50.07 2.24 -5.47
C MET A 1 -48.61 2.59 -5.70
N ILE A 2 -48.23 3.62 -6.48
CA ILE A 2 -46.80 4.00 -6.63
C ILE A 2 -46.23 4.56 -5.32
N GLU A 3 -47.01 5.37 -4.59
CA GLU A 3 -46.60 5.91 -3.27
C GLU A 3 -46.47 4.82 -2.20
N ASP A 4 -47.33 3.79 -2.22
CA ASP A 4 -47.24 2.67 -1.27
C ASP A 4 -46.02 1.76 -1.56
N ILE A 5 -45.70 1.55 -2.83
CA ILE A 5 -44.50 0.82 -3.25
C ILE A 5 -43.24 1.61 -2.87
N PHE A 6 -43.23 2.92 -3.08
CA PHE A 6 -42.10 3.77 -2.72
C PHE A 6 -41.93 3.88 -1.20
N GLY A 7 -43.03 4.01 -0.44
CA GLY A 7 -43.03 4.02 1.02
C GLY A 7 -42.55 2.70 1.63
N GLY A 8 -43.01 1.57 1.09
CA GLY A 8 -42.54 0.23 1.47
C GLY A 8 -41.06 -0.01 1.14
N PHE A 9 -40.60 0.49 0.00
CA PHE A 9 -39.19 0.41 -0.39
C PHE A 9 -38.28 1.28 0.49
N MET A 10 -38.70 2.52 0.82
CA MET A 10 -37.93 3.41 1.69
C MET A 10 -37.88 2.93 3.14
N THR A 11 -38.95 2.32 3.65
CA THR A 11 -38.96 1.68 4.98
C THR A 11 -38.11 0.42 5.01
N TRP A 12 -38.09 -0.36 3.92
CA TRP A 12 -37.17 -1.48 3.78
C TRP A 12 -35.70 -1.05 3.71
N LEU A 13 -35.39 0.02 2.96
CA LEU A 13 -34.04 0.59 2.84
C LEU A 13 -33.50 1.16 4.16
N THR A 14 -34.38 1.73 4.99
CA THR A 14 -34.02 2.30 6.30
C THR A 14 -34.08 1.28 7.43
N SER A 15 -34.45 0.03 7.15
CA SER A 15 -34.41 -1.02 8.15
C SER A 15 -32.97 -1.31 8.58
N HIS A 16 -32.77 -1.59 9.87
CA HIS A 16 -31.43 -1.81 10.45
C HIS A 16 -30.69 -2.96 9.77
N ALA A 17 -31.41 -4.02 9.37
CA ALA A 17 -30.85 -5.16 8.66
C ALA A 17 -30.36 -4.78 7.25
N THR A 18 -31.13 -3.96 6.51
CA THR A 18 -30.73 -3.54 5.16
C THR A 18 -29.54 -2.59 5.18
N LEU A 19 -29.51 -1.64 6.13
CA LEU A 19 -28.38 -0.73 6.31
C LEU A 19 -27.09 -1.47 6.69
N TYR A 20 -27.20 -2.50 7.53
CA TYR A 20 -26.11 -3.41 7.86
C TYR A 20 -25.55 -4.09 6.60
N TRP A 21 -26.40 -4.75 5.80
CA TRP A 21 -25.96 -5.42 4.57
C TRP A 21 -25.37 -4.48 3.53
N LEU A 22 -25.97 -3.30 3.33
CA LEU A 22 -25.45 -2.30 2.40
C LEU A 22 -24.08 -1.76 2.84
N SER A 23 -23.87 -1.57 4.14
CA SER A 23 -22.58 -1.14 4.68
C SER A 23 -21.48 -2.17 4.40
N TRP A 24 -21.79 -3.47 4.55
CA TRP A 24 -20.88 -4.56 4.24
C TRP A 24 -20.58 -4.70 2.74
N ILE A 25 -21.59 -4.53 1.89
CA ILE A 25 -21.39 -4.49 0.43
C ILE A 25 -20.43 -3.34 0.06
N GLY A 26 -20.60 -2.16 0.68
CA GLY A 26 -19.69 -1.02 0.50
C GLY A 26 -18.25 -1.35 0.88
N VAL A 27 -18.04 -2.00 2.03
CA VAL A 27 -16.71 -2.43 2.49
C VAL A 27 -16.08 -3.43 1.53
N VAL A 28 -16.82 -4.44 1.08
CA VAL A 28 -16.31 -5.45 0.13
C VAL A 28 -15.95 -4.81 -1.21
N LEU A 29 -16.79 -3.93 -1.75
CA LEU A 29 -16.50 -3.21 -2.99
C LEU A 29 -15.28 -2.30 -2.84
N ALA A 30 -15.13 -1.61 -1.71
CA ALA A 30 -13.97 -0.79 -1.43
C ALA A 30 -12.69 -1.65 -1.37
N LEU A 31 -12.73 -2.82 -0.74
CA LEU A 31 -11.59 -3.74 -0.69
C LEU A 31 -11.23 -4.30 -2.06
N ILE A 32 -12.22 -4.68 -2.89
CA ILE A 32 -11.98 -5.11 -4.27
C ILE A 32 -11.35 -3.97 -5.07
N GLY A 33 -11.88 -2.75 -4.93
CA GLY A 33 -11.33 -1.55 -5.57
C GLY A 33 -9.87 -1.30 -5.17
N VAL A 34 -9.56 -1.38 -3.87
CA VAL A 34 -8.19 -1.28 -3.36
C VAL A 34 -7.31 -2.39 -3.95
N MET A 35 -7.78 -3.64 -3.96
CA MET A 35 -7.01 -4.76 -4.50
C MET A 35 -6.71 -4.59 -6.00
N VAL A 36 -7.67 -4.13 -6.79
CA VAL A 36 -7.48 -3.84 -8.23
C VAL A 36 -6.48 -2.69 -8.42
N LEU A 37 -6.59 -1.62 -7.63
CA LEU A 37 -5.67 -0.48 -7.70
C LEU A 37 -4.25 -0.88 -7.29
N VAL A 38 -4.11 -1.64 -6.20
CA VAL A 38 -2.83 -2.22 -5.76
C VAL A 38 -2.27 -3.08 -6.88
N TRP A 39 -3.03 -4.01 -7.45
CA TRP A 39 -2.57 -4.88 -8.54
C TRP A 39 -2.13 -4.09 -9.78
N SER A 40 -2.86 -3.04 -10.15
CA SER A 40 -2.53 -2.15 -11.26
C SER A 40 -1.23 -1.38 -11.00
N LEU A 41 -1.04 -0.87 -9.78
CA LEU A 41 0.20 -0.20 -9.39
C LEU A 41 1.38 -1.19 -9.33
N LEU A 42 1.14 -2.41 -8.87
CA LEU A 42 2.13 -3.49 -8.80
C LEU A 42 2.63 -3.91 -10.17
N SER A 43 1.74 -4.15 -11.14
CA SER A 43 2.13 -4.56 -12.49
C SER A 43 3.01 -3.52 -13.16
N VAL A 44 2.60 -2.26 -13.05
CA VAL A 44 3.28 -1.10 -13.62
C VAL A 44 4.65 -0.82 -12.99
N VAL A 45 4.84 -1.21 -11.74
CA VAL A 45 6.11 -1.10 -11.01
C VAL A 45 7.01 -2.31 -11.29
N ARG A 46 6.44 -3.50 -11.47
CA ARG A 46 7.17 -4.71 -11.87
C ARG A 46 7.77 -4.60 -13.27
N ASP A 47 7.07 -3.94 -14.17
CA ASP A 47 7.52 -3.71 -15.55
C ASP A 47 8.65 -2.65 -15.67
N PHE A 48 9.15 -2.14 -14.54
CA PHE A 48 10.35 -1.31 -14.52
C PHE A 48 11.59 -2.18 -14.79
N ASP A 49 11.90 -2.30 -16.08
CA ASP A 49 12.81 -3.31 -16.60
C ASP A 49 14.21 -2.71 -16.91
N GLU A 50 15.23 -3.19 -16.18
CA GLU A 50 16.65 -3.00 -16.51
C GLU A 50 16.96 -3.29 -17.98
N ALA A 51 16.14 -4.14 -18.63
CA ALA A 51 16.30 -4.50 -20.04
C ALA A 51 16.22 -3.29 -20.99
N HIS A 52 15.54 -2.19 -20.67
CA HIS A 52 15.54 -0.99 -21.52
C HIS A 52 16.87 -0.22 -21.46
N LEU A 53 17.54 -0.21 -20.29
CA LEU A 53 18.86 0.41 -20.12
C LEU A 53 19.93 -0.37 -20.91
N ILE A 54 19.89 -1.70 -20.86
CA ILE A 54 20.84 -2.57 -21.57
C ILE A 54 20.52 -2.65 -23.07
N ARG A 55 19.24 -2.62 -23.47
CA ARG A 55 18.85 -2.65 -24.90
C ARG A 55 19.25 -1.37 -25.65
N GLN A 56 19.27 -0.20 -25.02
CA GLN A 56 19.77 1.02 -25.68
C GLN A 56 21.29 0.98 -25.95
N GLN A 57 22.05 0.15 -25.22
CA GLN A 57 23.47 -0.09 -25.51
C GLN A 57 23.72 -1.06 -26.67
N ARG A 58 22.70 -1.71 -27.26
CA ARG A 58 22.88 -2.66 -28.37
C ARG A 58 23.27 -2.01 -29.71
N GLY A 59 23.73 -0.76 -29.71
CA GLY A 59 24.27 -0.07 -30.87
C GLY A 59 25.82 -0.01 -30.83
N PRO A 60 26.47 0.29 -31.97
CA PRO A 60 27.93 0.47 -32.00
C PRO A 60 28.36 1.55 -31.00
N ARG A 61 29.46 1.30 -30.28
CA ARG A 61 30.01 2.21 -29.26
C ARG A 61 30.28 3.58 -29.88
N ALA A 62 29.91 4.63 -29.15
CA ALA A 62 30.04 5.99 -29.63
C ALA A 62 31.52 6.44 -29.57
N VAL A 63 32.14 6.68 -30.73
CA VAL A 63 33.56 7.07 -30.81
C VAL A 63 33.78 8.59 -30.61
N ARG A 64 32.75 9.40 -30.85
CA ARG A 64 32.86 10.88 -30.77
C ARG A 64 32.57 11.40 -29.36
N ALA A 65 33.47 12.20 -28.81
CA ALA A 65 33.33 12.86 -27.50
C ALA A 65 31.97 13.58 -27.29
N LYS A 66 31.47 14.27 -28.32
CA LYS A 66 30.15 14.94 -28.29
C LYS A 66 28.99 13.96 -28.11
N THR A 67 29.08 12.78 -28.73
CA THR A 67 28.06 11.73 -28.62
C THR A 67 28.14 11.03 -27.26
N ILE A 68 29.35 10.78 -26.76
CA ILE A 68 29.57 10.21 -25.42
C ILE A 68 28.95 11.12 -24.34
N ARG A 69 29.22 12.43 -24.35
CA ARG A 69 28.59 13.41 -23.44
C ARG A 69 27.07 13.41 -23.54
N ARG A 70 26.52 13.33 -24.76
CA ARG A 70 25.05 13.29 -24.97
C ARG A 70 24.43 12.02 -24.39
N ASN A 71 25.12 10.88 -24.47
CA ASN A 71 24.65 9.63 -23.88
C ASN A 71 24.65 9.69 -22.35
N ILE A 72 25.71 10.24 -21.74
CA ILE A 72 25.78 10.44 -20.28
C ILE A 72 24.61 11.32 -19.80
N MET A 73 24.37 12.47 -20.44
CA MET A 73 23.25 13.35 -20.06
C MET A 73 21.89 12.65 -20.19
N LYS A 74 21.67 11.85 -21.24
CA LYS A 74 20.44 11.07 -21.40
C LYS A 74 20.28 10.07 -20.25
N PHE A 75 21.33 9.34 -19.90
CA PHE A 75 21.31 8.37 -18.80
C PHE A 75 20.95 9.02 -17.46
N GLU A 76 21.52 10.18 -17.16
CA GLU A 76 21.21 10.95 -15.94
C GLU A 76 19.77 11.49 -15.94
N GLU A 77 19.27 11.96 -17.09
CA GLU A 77 17.89 12.44 -17.24
C GLU A 77 16.88 11.30 -17.07
N TYR A 78 17.15 10.13 -17.67
CA TYR A 78 16.33 8.94 -17.49
C TYR A 78 16.31 8.45 -16.04
N ALA A 79 17.45 8.44 -15.34
CA ALA A 79 17.51 8.06 -13.93
C ALA A 79 16.63 8.96 -13.05
N ARG A 80 16.67 10.28 -13.28
CA ARG A 80 15.82 11.24 -12.55
C ARG A 80 14.33 11.03 -12.83
N HIS A 81 13.95 10.78 -14.09
CA HIS A 81 12.57 10.48 -14.44
C HIS A 81 12.09 9.16 -13.83
N ALA A 82 12.91 8.11 -13.94
CA ALA A 82 12.66 6.80 -13.35
C ALA A 82 12.37 6.87 -11.85
N VAL A 83 13.27 7.50 -11.09
CA VAL A 83 13.12 7.64 -9.64
C VAL A 83 11.87 8.43 -9.29
N ARG A 84 11.59 9.53 -9.98
CA ARG A 84 10.38 10.33 -9.72
C ARG A 84 9.11 9.53 -9.98
N THR A 85 9.05 8.80 -11.10
CA THR A 85 7.88 7.97 -11.45
C THR A 85 7.68 6.84 -10.44
N ILE A 86 8.76 6.17 -10.04
CA ILE A 86 8.68 5.12 -9.03
C ILE A 86 8.26 5.70 -7.68
N ALA A 87 8.88 6.80 -7.23
CA ALA A 87 8.51 7.44 -5.96
C ALA A 87 7.02 7.81 -5.92
N LEU A 88 6.49 8.43 -6.97
CA LEU A 88 5.06 8.77 -7.05
C LEU A 88 4.17 7.54 -6.99
N ARG A 89 4.53 6.47 -7.70
CA ARG A 89 3.76 5.21 -7.72
C ARG A 89 3.84 4.46 -6.40
N THR A 90 5.01 4.43 -5.77
CA THR A 90 5.24 3.89 -4.42
C THR A 90 4.43 4.65 -3.39
N THR A 91 4.42 5.98 -3.43
CA THR A 91 3.57 6.80 -2.55
C THR A 91 2.10 6.49 -2.78
N GLY A 92 1.65 6.41 -4.04
CA GLY A 92 0.28 6.01 -4.37
C GLY A 92 -0.08 4.63 -3.82
N LEU A 93 0.84 3.66 -3.93
CA LEU A 93 0.68 2.31 -3.40
C LEU A 93 0.57 2.29 -1.88
N ILE A 94 1.35 3.10 -1.17
CA ILE A 94 1.25 3.24 0.30
C ILE A 94 -0.09 3.85 0.69
N LEU A 95 -0.49 4.95 0.05
CA LEU A 95 -1.74 5.63 0.37
C LEU A 95 -2.96 4.74 0.12
N VAL A 96 -2.98 4.03 -1.00
CA VAL A 96 -4.11 3.17 -1.39
C VAL A 96 -4.05 1.81 -0.70
N GLY A 97 -2.88 1.18 -0.61
CA GLY A 97 -2.73 -0.17 -0.07
C GLY A 97 -2.67 -0.22 1.45
N VAL A 98 -2.15 0.81 2.12
CA VAL A 98 -2.07 0.88 3.59
C VAL A 98 -3.09 1.86 4.16
N GLY A 99 -3.16 3.07 3.56
CA GLY A 99 -4.01 4.15 4.07
C GLY A 99 -5.51 3.83 3.98
N LEU A 100 -6.01 3.49 2.79
CA LEU A 100 -7.45 3.25 2.60
C LEU A 100 -7.99 2.04 3.41
N PRO A 101 -7.36 0.85 3.37
CA PRO A 101 -7.77 -0.26 4.23
C PRO A 101 -7.68 0.05 5.73
N GLY A 102 -6.65 0.76 6.15
CA GLY A 102 -6.52 1.22 7.53
C GLY A 102 -7.63 2.17 7.95
N LEU A 103 -8.02 3.09 7.05
CA LEU A 103 -9.15 3.99 7.27
C LEU A 103 -10.48 3.23 7.36
N ILE A 104 -10.68 2.21 6.52
CA ILE A 104 -11.87 1.35 6.58
C ILE A 104 -11.94 0.63 7.94
N LEU A 105 -10.83 0.05 8.40
CA LEU A 105 -10.77 -0.58 9.73
C LEU A 105 -11.05 0.42 10.85
N ALA A 106 -10.47 1.61 10.79
CA ALA A 106 -10.74 2.67 11.76
C ALA A 106 -12.22 3.08 11.77
N LEU A 107 -12.84 3.19 10.60
CA LEU A 107 -14.27 3.52 10.47
C LEU A 107 -15.16 2.42 11.04
N ILE A 108 -14.83 1.14 10.81
CA ILE A 108 -15.56 0.00 11.39
C ILE A 108 -15.43 0.01 12.92
N ALA A 109 -14.22 0.21 13.45
CA ALA A 109 -13.98 0.26 14.88
C ALA A 109 -14.67 1.46 15.54
N TRP A 110 -14.61 2.63 14.91
CA TRP A 110 -15.26 3.86 15.38
C TRP A 110 -16.78 3.73 15.38
N ASN A 111 -17.36 3.18 14.30
CA ASN A 111 -18.80 3.00 14.17
C ASN A 111 -19.24 1.57 14.53
N GLN A 112 -18.55 0.92 15.46
CA GLN A 112 -18.81 -0.47 15.87
C GLN A 112 -20.30 -0.76 16.09
N PRO A 113 -21.08 0.06 16.82
CA PRO A 113 -22.50 -0.25 17.06
C PRO A 113 -23.34 -0.40 15.79
N TRP A 114 -22.92 0.23 14.69
CA TRP A 114 -23.58 0.15 13.39
C TRP A 114 -23.15 -1.08 12.58
N PHE A 115 -21.87 -1.43 12.62
CA PHE A 115 -21.29 -2.50 11.81
C PHE A 115 -21.30 -3.86 12.47
N ILE A 116 -21.18 -3.91 13.80
CA ILE A 116 -21.08 -5.14 14.60
C ILE A 116 -21.79 -4.89 15.94
N PRO A 117 -23.13 -4.97 15.96
CA PRO A 117 -23.90 -4.73 17.17
C PRO A 117 -23.64 -5.83 18.22
N ASN A 118 -23.57 -5.43 19.50
CA ASN A 118 -23.44 -6.30 20.67
C ASN A 118 -22.12 -7.08 20.84
N GLU A 119 -21.13 -6.90 19.98
CA GLU A 119 -19.81 -7.51 20.13
C GLU A 119 -18.72 -6.43 20.22
N ALA A 120 -17.78 -6.61 21.13
CA ALA A 120 -16.62 -5.74 21.25
C ALA A 120 -15.63 -6.01 20.11
N VAL A 121 -15.15 -4.94 19.50
CA VAL A 121 -14.21 -5.02 18.36
C VAL A 121 -12.76 -4.88 18.83
N LEU A 122 -12.55 -4.04 19.84
CA LEU A 122 -11.26 -3.76 20.44
C LEU A 122 -11.25 -4.18 21.91
N LEU A 123 -10.08 -4.56 22.39
CA LEU A 123 -9.78 -4.86 23.78
C LEU A 123 -8.65 -3.96 24.28
N ILE A 124 -8.69 -3.56 25.54
CA ILE A 124 -7.57 -2.97 26.28
C ILE A 124 -7.35 -3.84 27.51
N ASP A 125 -6.15 -4.39 27.68
CA ASP A 125 -5.82 -5.33 28.77
C ASP A 125 -6.82 -6.49 28.93
N GLY A 126 -7.38 -6.96 27.81
CA GLY A 126 -8.37 -8.04 27.77
C GLY A 126 -9.81 -7.62 28.08
N ALA A 127 -10.05 -6.35 28.42
CA ALA A 127 -11.39 -5.82 28.64
C ALA A 127 -11.96 -5.19 27.36
N PRO A 128 -13.28 -5.35 27.08
CA PRO A 128 -13.96 -4.64 26.00
C PRO A 128 -13.71 -3.14 26.03
N ALA A 129 -13.24 -2.59 24.92
CA ALA A 129 -13.01 -1.16 24.77
C ALA A 129 -13.77 -0.60 23.56
N SER A 130 -14.40 0.55 23.74
CA SER A 130 -15.03 1.30 22.66
C SER A 130 -14.03 2.29 22.06
N ALA A 131 -13.98 2.37 20.74
CA ALA A 131 -13.15 3.38 20.06
C ALA A 131 -13.60 4.82 20.36
N HIS A 132 -14.88 5.03 20.69
CA HIS A 132 -15.42 6.35 21.07
C HIS A 132 -14.96 6.84 22.43
N ASP A 133 -14.62 5.93 23.34
CA ASP A 133 -14.21 6.26 24.70
C ASP A 133 -12.71 6.60 24.79
N GLN A 134 -12.01 6.53 23.65
CA GLN A 134 -10.57 6.67 23.55
C GLN A 134 -10.18 7.77 22.57
N SER A 135 -8.90 8.15 22.60
CA SER A 135 -8.38 9.17 21.71
C SER A 135 -8.34 8.70 20.24
N VAL A 136 -8.70 9.58 19.31
CA VAL A 136 -8.56 9.32 17.85
C VAL A 136 -7.11 8.95 17.50
N SER A 137 -6.14 9.52 18.22
CA SER A 137 -4.72 9.18 18.12
C SER A 137 -4.41 7.73 18.45
N GLU A 138 -5.02 7.14 19.49
CA GLU A 138 -4.79 5.74 19.84
C GLU A 138 -5.33 4.79 18.79
N LEU A 139 -6.47 5.12 18.18
CA LEU A 139 -6.99 4.36 17.04
C LEU A 139 -6.03 4.46 15.84
N GLY A 140 -5.47 5.64 15.58
CA GLY A 140 -4.43 5.82 14.56
C GLY A 140 -3.18 4.97 14.85
N ILE A 141 -2.73 4.92 16.11
CA ILE A 141 -1.61 4.09 16.55
C ILE A 141 -1.94 2.61 16.41
N PHE A 142 -3.18 2.19 16.69
CA PHE A 142 -3.63 0.82 16.46
C PHE A 142 -3.52 0.43 14.98
N ILE A 143 -4.04 1.27 14.08
CA ILE A 143 -3.93 1.01 12.63
C ILE A 143 -2.47 0.92 12.19
N LEU A 144 -1.61 1.81 12.68
CA LEU A 144 -0.18 1.77 12.40
C LEU A 144 0.48 0.49 12.94
N ASP A 145 0.14 0.06 14.15
CA ASP A 145 0.63 -1.19 14.75
C ASP A 145 0.21 -2.39 13.89
N GLN A 146 -1.05 -2.44 13.42
CA GLN A 146 -1.53 -3.48 12.51
C GLN A 146 -0.78 -3.45 11.16
N ALA A 147 -0.51 -2.27 10.60
CA ALA A 147 0.24 -2.13 9.36
C ALA A 147 1.67 -2.67 9.49
N LEU A 148 2.35 -2.32 10.59
CA LEU A 148 3.72 -2.75 10.89
C LEU A 148 3.78 -4.25 11.14
N ARG A 149 2.84 -4.82 11.90
CA ARG A 149 2.70 -6.26 12.07
C ARG A 149 2.38 -6.98 10.76
N GLY A 150 1.64 -6.37 9.84
CA GLY A 150 1.44 -6.95 8.51
C GLY A 150 2.72 -6.94 7.65
N GLY A 151 3.42 -5.81 7.64
CA GLY A 151 4.61 -5.59 6.82
C GLY A 151 5.87 -6.31 7.29
N LEU A 152 6.03 -6.42 8.61
CA LEU A 152 7.24 -6.92 9.26
C LEU A 152 6.99 -8.18 10.12
N SER A 153 5.73 -8.64 10.20
CA SER A 153 5.20 -9.81 10.90
C SER A 153 6.12 -10.48 11.90
N ASP A 154 7.12 -11.20 11.40
CA ASP A 154 8.08 -11.96 12.18
C ASP A 154 8.89 -11.11 13.17
N ALA A 155 9.34 -9.91 12.78
CA ALA A 155 10.15 -9.06 13.67
C ALA A 155 9.34 -8.52 14.86
N PHE A 156 8.12 -8.02 14.62
CA PHE A 156 7.31 -7.44 15.70
C PHE A 156 6.81 -8.51 16.68
N GLU A 157 6.50 -9.70 16.16
CA GLU A 157 6.09 -10.83 16.98
C GLU A 157 7.25 -11.41 17.81
N VAL A 158 8.44 -11.61 17.19
CA VAL A 158 9.64 -12.11 17.88
C VAL A 158 10.13 -11.15 18.97
N PHE A 159 10.07 -9.84 18.72
CA PHE A 159 10.53 -8.84 19.70
C PHE A 159 9.43 -8.38 20.66
N GLY A 160 8.21 -8.92 20.58
CA GLY A 160 7.09 -8.55 21.45
C GLY A 160 6.75 -7.06 21.40
N LEU A 161 7.00 -6.41 20.25
CA LEU A 161 6.79 -4.98 20.10
C LEU A 161 5.31 -4.69 19.90
N GLN A 162 4.74 -3.89 20.79
CA GLN A 162 3.37 -3.42 20.71
C GLN A 162 3.34 -1.91 20.90
N LEU A 163 2.85 -1.20 19.88
CA LEU A 163 2.80 0.26 19.90
C LEU A 163 1.47 0.79 20.45
N SER A 164 0.40 0.00 20.34
CA SER A 164 -0.95 0.38 20.78
C SER A 164 -1.40 -0.45 21.98
N ALA A 165 -2.04 0.21 22.94
CA ALA A 165 -2.76 -0.48 24.02
C ALA A 165 -3.97 -1.28 23.49
N PHE A 166 -4.51 -0.89 22.32
CA PHE A 166 -5.59 -1.63 21.68
C PHE A 166 -5.12 -2.98 21.15
N GLN A 167 -5.94 -3.99 21.40
CA GLN A 167 -5.83 -5.32 20.85
C GLN A 167 -7.10 -5.64 20.08
N ASN A 168 -6.95 -6.38 18.98
CA ASN A 168 -8.09 -6.94 18.26
C ASN A 168 -8.79 -7.98 19.13
N ASN A 169 -10.13 -7.94 19.24
CA ASN A 169 -10.87 -8.99 19.93
C ASN A 169 -10.91 -10.28 19.08
N PRO A 170 -10.23 -11.38 19.48
CA PRO A 170 -10.21 -12.62 18.70
C PRO A 170 -11.57 -13.32 18.65
N GLU A 171 -12.47 -13.05 19.60
CA GLU A 171 -13.82 -13.61 19.60
C GLU A 171 -14.69 -13.01 18.49
N ASN A 172 -14.36 -11.79 18.06
CA ASN A 172 -15.00 -11.14 16.93
C ASN A 172 -14.34 -11.62 15.62
N ILE A 173 -14.82 -12.75 15.10
CA ILE A 173 -14.27 -13.39 13.89
C ILE A 173 -14.32 -12.43 12.69
N LEU A 174 -15.37 -11.62 12.59
CA LEU A 174 -15.59 -10.74 11.45
C LEU A 174 -14.51 -9.65 11.41
N PHE A 175 -14.37 -8.86 12.47
CA PHE A 175 -13.35 -7.81 12.55
C PHE A 175 -11.93 -8.38 12.56
N SER A 176 -11.72 -9.53 13.19
CA SER A 176 -10.44 -10.25 13.15
C SER A 176 -10.04 -10.63 11.71
N SER A 177 -11.00 -11.08 10.90
CA SER A 177 -10.77 -11.43 9.49
C SER A 177 -10.39 -10.19 8.66
N PHE A 178 -11.01 -9.03 8.91
CA PHE A 178 -10.61 -7.78 8.27
C PHE A 178 -9.23 -7.32 8.70
N THR A 179 -8.92 -7.42 9.99
CA THR A 179 -7.58 -7.09 10.51
C THR A 179 -6.52 -7.99 9.88
N LEU A 180 -6.80 -9.29 9.73
CA LEU A 180 -5.94 -10.22 9.01
C LEU A 180 -5.78 -9.84 7.53
N GLY A 181 -6.88 -9.58 6.83
CA GLY A 181 -6.84 -9.16 5.43
C GLY A 181 -6.03 -7.87 5.23
N TYR A 182 -6.19 -6.90 6.14
CA TYR A 182 -5.39 -5.68 6.16
C TYR A 182 -3.90 -5.96 6.35
N ARG A 183 -3.55 -6.82 7.31
CA ARG A 183 -2.15 -7.24 7.53
C ARG A 183 -1.56 -7.88 6.28
N LEU A 184 -2.31 -8.74 5.58
CA LEU A 184 -1.87 -9.36 4.33
C LEU A 184 -1.63 -8.34 3.22
N ILE A 185 -2.52 -7.36 3.06
CA ILE A 185 -2.33 -6.27 2.08
C ILE A 185 -1.08 -5.45 2.43
N CYS A 186 -0.89 -5.10 3.71
CA CYS A 186 0.29 -4.37 4.16
C CYS A 186 1.58 -5.17 3.89
N GLY A 187 1.57 -6.48 4.15
CA GLY A 187 2.67 -7.39 3.82
C GLY A 187 3.03 -7.37 2.34
N LEU A 188 2.04 -7.48 1.45
CA LEU A 188 2.23 -7.42 0.00
C LEU A 188 2.79 -6.06 -0.47
N VAL A 189 2.28 -4.96 0.11
CA VAL A 189 2.77 -3.61 -0.19
C VAL A 189 4.23 -3.47 0.23
N VAL A 190 4.59 -3.87 1.45
CA VAL A 190 5.98 -3.79 1.94
C VAL A 190 6.91 -4.67 1.11
N ALA A 191 6.53 -5.92 0.82
CA ALA A 191 7.33 -6.82 -0.02
C ALA A 191 7.60 -6.22 -1.40
N THR A 192 6.60 -5.56 -1.99
CA THR A 192 6.75 -4.86 -3.26
C THR A 192 7.71 -3.69 -3.14
N ILE A 193 7.55 -2.83 -2.13
CA ILE A 193 8.42 -1.67 -1.94
C ILE A 193 9.87 -2.13 -1.81
N LEU A 194 10.13 -3.19 -1.03
CA LEU A 194 11.46 -3.77 -0.90
C LEU A 194 11.99 -4.32 -2.22
N TYR A 195 11.17 -5.04 -2.98
CA TYR A 195 11.53 -5.54 -4.32
C TYR A 195 11.95 -4.39 -5.25
N VAL A 196 11.20 -3.30 -5.25
CA VAL A 196 11.43 -2.12 -6.10
C VAL A 196 12.68 -1.37 -5.70
N ILE A 197 12.87 -1.16 -4.40
CA ILE A 197 14.11 -0.56 -3.87
C ILE A 197 15.30 -1.42 -4.29
N GLY A 198 15.21 -2.75 -4.14
CA GLY A 198 16.27 -3.67 -4.57
C GLY A 198 16.60 -3.52 -6.06
N ARG A 199 15.58 -3.44 -6.92
CA ARG A 199 15.74 -3.22 -8.36
C ARG A 199 16.34 -1.86 -8.70
N ILE A 200 15.92 -0.79 -8.02
CA ILE A 200 16.51 0.54 -8.16
C ILE A 200 18.00 0.50 -7.79
N VAL A 201 18.35 -0.10 -6.65
CA VAL A 201 19.74 -0.18 -6.17
C VAL A 201 20.61 -0.94 -7.17
N LEU A 202 20.16 -2.08 -7.68
CA LEU A 202 20.88 -2.84 -8.71
C LEU A 202 21.00 -2.06 -10.02
N GLY A 203 19.91 -1.43 -10.48
CA GLY A 203 19.88 -0.61 -11.69
C GLY A 203 20.82 0.60 -11.59
N TYR A 204 20.87 1.28 -10.44
CA TYR A 204 21.81 2.39 -10.19
C TYR A 204 23.27 1.94 -10.19
N ARG A 205 23.57 0.77 -9.62
CA ARG A 205 24.94 0.22 -9.66
C ARG A 205 25.39 -0.05 -11.10
N ASN A 206 24.52 -0.67 -11.89
CA ASN A 206 24.79 -0.95 -13.31
C ASN A 206 24.93 0.34 -14.14
N LEU A 207 24.06 1.33 -13.88
CA LEU A 207 24.13 2.65 -14.52
C LEU A 207 25.43 3.38 -14.19
N ASN A 208 25.83 3.39 -12.91
CA ASN A 208 27.06 4.04 -12.47
C ASN A 208 28.30 3.39 -13.09
N ALA A 209 28.30 2.05 -13.21
CA ALA A 209 29.37 1.33 -13.91
C ALA A 209 29.45 1.72 -15.39
N ALA A 210 28.30 1.80 -16.09
CA ALA A 210 28.25 2.22 -17.49
C ALA A 210 28.68 3.68 -17.70
N ILE A 211 28.28 4.59 -16.80
CA ILE A 211 28.71 5.99 -16.83
C ILE A 211 30.22 6.10 -16.57
N ALA A 212 30.78 5.30 -15.66
CA ALA A 212 32.20 5.27 -15.38
C ALA A 212 33.01 4.80 -16.61
N GLU A 213 32.58 3.74 -17.29
CA GLU A 213 33.19 3.28 -18.55
C GLU A 213 33.18 4.38 -19.62
N LEU A 214 32.03 5.05 -19.82
CA LEU A 214 31.90 6.15 -20.79
C LEU A 214 32.77 7.37 -20.44
N LYS A 215 32.99 7.64 -19.15
CA LYS A 215 33.89 8.73 -18.70
C LYS A 215 35.34 8.41 -19.03
N VAL A 216 35.79 7.17 -18.80
CA VAL A 216 37.13 6.73 -19.19
C VAL A 216 37.31 6.80 -20.71
N GLU A 217 36.33 6.35 -21.50
CA GLU A 217 36.38 6.47 -22.96
C GLU A 217 36.47 7.94 -23.42
N LEU A 218 35.75 8.85 -22.75
CA LEU A 218 35.82 10.29 -23.04
C LEU A 218 37.20 10.89 -22.74
N GLU A 219 37.86 10.45 -21.67
CA GLU A 219 39.22 10.87 -21.31
C GLU A 219 40.24 10.37 -22.33
N THR A 220 40.08 9.15 -22.85
CA THR A 220 40.98 8.59 -23.89
C THR A 220 40.77 9.19 -25.29
N ALA A 221 39.60 9.80 -25.54
CA ALA A 221 39.24 10.37 -26.84
C ALA A 221 39.57 11.87 -26.98
N ASN A 222 39.99 12.53 -25.89
CA ASN A 222 40.52 13.90 -25.89
C ASN A 222 42.05 13.88 -25.91
#